data_AF-A0A7C7C5C9-F1
#
_entry.id   AF-A0A7C7C5C9-F1
#
_cell.length_a   1.000
_cell.length_b   1.000
_cell.length_c   1.000
_cell.angle_alpha   90.00
_cell.angle_beta   90.00
_cell.angle_gamma   90.00
#
_symmetry.space_group_name_H-M   'P 1'
#
loop_
_entity.id
_entity.type
_entity.pdbx_description
1 polymer ?
#
loop_
_entity_poly.entity_id
_entity_poly.type
_entity_poly.pdbx_seq_one_letter_code
_entity_poly.pdbx_strand_id
1 'polypeptide(L)'
;MAWDSDRKQTPYFVSTIATGIYRDEFDSDSTYQPISSISGWLENNVGLLNTEIYSAFSGSGMADGDTALVNTGGFKFEEADIFKQIYLVEYYKKKTRAILKNIDSSVDFITLRDGDATITRTNKNEIAKTYRGLATDAQERLEKLTAKYNIYGAAPVQVAGTDAPDGTGEVNY
;
A
#
# COMPACT_ATOMS: atom_id res chain seq x y z
N MET A 1 -1.05 38.46 16.39
CA MET A 1 -0.64 37.65 15.22
C MET A 1 -1.22 36.27 15.45
N ALA A 2 -2.41 35.99 14.90
CA ALA A 2 -3.04 34.69 15.01
C ALA A 2 -2.35 33.75 14.01
N TRP A 3 -1.80 32.65 14.51
CA TRP A 3 -1.32 31.54 13.68
C TRP A 3 -2.56 30.89 13.09
N ASP A 4 -2.79 31.12 11.80
CA ASP A 4 -3.83 30.46 11.03
C ASP A 4 -3.49 28.97 10.95
N SER A 5 -4.15 28.17 11.76
CA SER A 5 -4.04 26.71 11.81
C SER A 5 -4.75 26.02 10.64
N ASP A 6 -5.32 26.76 9.69
CA ASP A 6 -5.92 26.20 8.46
C ASP A 6 -4.86 26.03 7.35
N ARG A 7 -3.83 25.23 7.63
CA ARG A 7 -3.15 24.52 6.53
C ARG A 7 -4.17 23.55 5.96
N LYS A 8 -5.02 24.05 5.06
CA LYS A 8 -5.93 23.25 4.23
C LYS A 8 -5.15 22.01 3.81
N GLN A 9 -5.53 20.85 4.36
CA GLN A 9 -4.88 19.59 4.03
C GLN A 9 -4.98 19.45 2.52
N THR A 10 -3.86 19.62 1.83
CA THR A 10 -3.82 19.45 0.38
C THR A 10 -4.20 18.01 0.10
N PRO A 11 -5.20 17.76 -0.76
CA PRO A 11 -5.63 16.40 -1.07
C PRO A 11 -4.42 15.59 -1.53
N TYR A 12 -4.26 14.39 -0.97
CA TYR A 12 -3.21 13.48 -1.42
C TYR A 12 -3.70 12.75 -2.66
N PHE A 13 -2.93 12.81 -3.73
CA PHE A 13 -3.36 12.37 -5.04
C PHE A 13 -2.91 10.95 -5.35
N VAL A 14 -3.79 10.15 -5.95
CA VAL A 14 -3.44 8.78 -6.39
C VAL A 14 -2.33 8.82 -7.43
N SER A 15 -2.30 9.80 -8.33
CA SER A 15 -1.21 9.99 -9.30
C SER A 15 0.15 10.17 -8.63
N THR A 16 0.21 10.77 -7.44
CA THR A 16 1.47 10.97 -6.70
C THR A 16 2.02 9.64 -6.21
N ILE A 17 1.16 8.77 -5.65
CA ILE A 17 1.55 7.42 -5.24
C ILE A 17 1.96 6.60 -6.46
N ALA A 18 1.16 6.64 -7.53
CA ALA A 18 1.44 5.93 -8.78
C ALA A 18 2.78 6.34 -9.40
N THR A 19 3.09 7.64 -9.42
CA THR A 19 4.36 8.17 -9.92
C THR A 19 5.53 7.69 -9.07
N GLY A 20 5.37 7.68 -7.74
CA GLY A 20 6.39 7.16 -6.82
C GLY A 20 6.68 5.68 -7.09
N ILE A 21 5.64 4.85 -7.23
CA ILE A 21 5.81 3.42 -7.57
C ILE A 21 6.48 3.28 -8.95
N TYR A 22 5.97 4.00 -9.95
CA TYR A 22 6.49 3.93 -11.32
C TYR A 22 8.00 4.25 -11.39
N ARG A 23 8.43 5.30 -10.68
CA ARG A 23 9.83 5.72 -10.68
C ARG A 23 10.70 4.85 -9.79
N ASP A 24 10.26 4.58 -8.57
CA ASP A 24 11.11 4.01 -7.53
C ASP A 24 11.17 2.46 -7.61
N GLU A 25 10.10 1.81 -8.09
CA GLU A 25 9.99 0.33 -8.13
C GLU A 25 10.14 -0.26 -9.54
N PHE A 26 9.89 0.57 -10.57
CA PHE A 26 9.91 0.15 -11.97
C PHE A 26 10.86 0.97 -12.84
N ASP A 27 11.77 1.75 -12.25
CA ASP A 27 12.79 2.54 -12.94
C ASP A 27 12.24 3.45 -14.06
N SER A 28 10.99 3.86 -13.95
CA SER A 28 10.26 4.59 -14.99
C SER A 28 10.14 3.86 -16.34
N ASP A 29 10.11 2.53 -16.34
CA ASP A 29 9.93 1.70 -17.54
C ASP A 29 8.45 1.35 -17.79
N SER A 30 7.88 2.01 -18.79
CA SER A 30 6.49 1.82 -19.21
C SER A 30 6.21 0.47 -19.89
N THR A 31 7.25 -0.25 -20.31
CA THR A 31 7.15 -1.57 -20.92
C THR A 31 6.72 -2.62 -19.90
N TYR A 32 7.17 -2.49 -18.65
CA TYR A 32 6.84 -3.43 -17.58
C TYR A 32 5.51 -3.11 -16.92
N GLN A 33 5.32 -1.86 -16.49
CA GLN A 33 4.10 -1.38 -15.85
C GLN A 33 3.85 0.09 -16.21
N PRO A 34 2.87 0.40 -17.07
CA PRO A 34 2.54 1.78 -17.38
C PRO A 34 1.87 2.45 -16.17
N ILE A 35 2.17 3.73 -15.96
CA ILE A 35 1.66 4.52 -14.84
C ILE A 35 0.13 4.50 -14.72
N SER A 36 -0.58 4.47 -15.86
CA SER A 36 -2.05 4.38 -15.91
C SER A 36 -2.60 3.08 -15.34
N SER A 37 -1.86 1.97 -15.47
CA SER A 37 -2.24 0.69 -14.86
C SER A 37 -2.00 0.71 -13.35
N ILE A 38 -1.02 1.47 -12.87
CA ILE A 38 -0.72 1.61 -11.44
C ILE A 38 -1.79 2.50 -10.79
N SER A 39 -2.04 3.68 -11.36
CA SER A 39 -3.06 4.61 -10.86
C SER A 39 -4.45 3.97 -10.88
N GLY A 40 -4.85 3.34 -11.99
CA GLY A 40 -6.15 2.66 -12.08
C GLY A 40 -6.29 1.51 -11.09
N TRP A 41 -5.20 0.81 -10.72
CA TRP A 41 -5.27 -0.17 -9.64
C TRP A 41 -5.50 0.51 -8.28
N LEU A 42 -4.74 1.56 -7.97
CA LEU A 42 -4.85 2.27 -6.70
C LEU A 42 -6.25 2.87 -6.50
N GLU A 43 -6.83 3.50 -7.51
CA GLU A 43 -8.19 4.07 -7.45
C GLU A 43 -9.25 3.03 -7.08
N ASN A 44 -9.16 1.83 -7.67
CA ASN A 44 -10.13 0.77 -7.46
C ASN A 44 -9.94 -0.01 -6.15
N ASN A 45 -8.79 0.14 -5.48
CA ASN A 45 -8.40 -0.69 -4.34
C ASN A 45 -8.20 0.10 -3.04
N VAL A 46 -8.66 1.35 -2.94
CA VAL A 46 -8.62 2.14 -1.71
C VAL A 46 -9.34 1.44 -0.55
N GLY A 47 -10.38 0.65 -0.84
CA GLY A 47 -11.07 -0.17 0.16
C GLY A 47 -10.19 -1.24 0.81
N LEU A 48 -9.17 -1.75 0.11
CA LEU A 48 -8.21 -2.69 0.69
C LEU A 48 -7.36 -2.00 1.75
N LEU A 49 -6.87 -0.80 1.46
CA LEU A 49 -6.14 0.01 2.43
C LEU A 49 -6.99 0.27 3.67
N ASN A 50 -8.25 0.67 3.49
CA ASN A 50 -9.18 0.91 4.59
C ASN A 50 -9.36 -0.29 5.51
N THR A 51 -9.42 -1.49 4.93
CA THR A 51 -9.54 -2.73 5.69
C THR A 51 -8.27 -3.05 6.47
N GLU A 52 -7.10 -2.74 5.90
CA GLU A 52 -5.79 -3.03 6.49
C GLU A 52 -5.45 -2.13 7.68
N ILE A 53 -5.75 -0.83 7.60
CA ILE A 53 -5.39 0.17 8.62
C ILE A 53 -6.60 0.76 9.37
N TYR A 54 -7.74 0.07 9.30
CA TYR A 54 -8.98 0.43 10.00
C TYR A 54 -9.43 1.89 9.75
N SER A 55 -9.39 2.31 8.49
CA SER A 55 -9.71 3.67 8.05
C SER A 55 -10.90 3.73 7.08
N ALA A 56 -11.27 4.93 6.66
CA ALA A 56 -12.40 5.17 5.75
C ALA A 56 -12.06 6.22 4.67
N PHE A 57 -10.92 6.07 4.00
CA PHE A 57 -10.55 6.90 2.86
C PHE A 57 -11.48 6.69 1.68
N SER A 58 -11.77 7.77 0.96
CA SER A 58 -12.53 7.71 -0.30
C SER A 58 -11.60 8.00 -1.48
N GLY A 59 -11.73 7.20 -2.54
CA GLY A 59 -11.09 7.43 -3.84
C GLY A 59 -12.06 8.01 -4.86
N SER A 60 -13.12 8.70 -4.42
CA SER A 60 -14.17 9.24 -5.28
C SER A 60 -14.20 10.76 -5.34
N GLY A 61 -13.33 11.44 -4.60
CA GLY A 61 -13.16 12.89 -4.77
C GLY A 61 -12.31 13.13 -6.00
N MET A 62 -12.82 13.87 -7.00
CA MET A 62 -11.95 14.47 -8.01
C MET A 62 -11.53 15.85 -7.51
N ALA A 63 -10.22 16.09 -7.42
CA ALA A 63 -9.67 17.43 -7.29
C ALA A 63 -8.62 17.60 -8.39
N ASP A 64 -8.69 18.72 -9.11
CA ASP A 64 -7.75 19.03 -10.20
C ASP A 64 -7.65 17.93 -11.29
N GLY A 65 -8.75 17.21 -11.56
CA GLY A 65 -8.80 16.16 -12.59
C GLY A 65 -8.16 14.83 -12.19
N ASP A 66 -7.74 14.65 -10.93
CA ASP A 66 -7.21 13.40 -10.39
C ASP A 66 -8.02 12.91 -9.19
N THR A 67 -7.94 11.61 -8.92
CA THR A 67 -8.52 10.99 -7.73
C THR A 67 -7.78 11.45 -6.48
N ALA A 68 -8.46 12.28 -5.71
CA ALA A 68 -8.03 12.71 -4.40
C ALA A 68 -8.46 11.70 -3.33
N LEU A 69 -7.50 11.29 -2.51
CA LEU A 69 -7.76 10.50 -1.30
C LEU A 69 -8.16 11.47 -0.18
N VAL A 70 -9.45 11.49 0.15
CA VAL A 70 -10.01 12.41 1.15
C VAL A 70 -10.67 11.62 2.29
N ASN A 71 -10.33 11.99 3.52
CA ASN A 71 -11.00 11.59 4.77
C ASN A 71 -11.00 12.79 5.73
N THR A 72 -12.00 12.85 6.62
CA THR A 72 -12.09 13.66 7.83
C THR A 72 -10.91 13.32 8.78
N GLY A 73 -9.72 13.83 8.48
CA GLY A 73 -8.49 13.54 9.22
C GLY A 73 -7.20 13.63 8.39
N GLY A 74 -7.32 13.58 7.06
CA GLY A 74 -6.23 13.77 6.10
C GLY A 74 -5.39 12.53 5.87
N PHE A 75 -5.35 12.07 4.62
CA PHE A 75 -4.41 11.05 4.16
C PHE A 75 -2.99 11.60 4.21
N LYS A 76 -2.04 10.89 4.84
CA LYS A 76 -0.64 11.33 5.01
C LYS A 76 0.33 10.39 4.28
N PHE A 77 1.63 10.63 4.50
CA PHE A 77 2.70 9.88 3.85
C PHE A 77 2.79 8.43 4.36
N GLU A 78 2.39 8.19 5.61
CA GLU A 78 2.39 6.87 6.23
C GLU A 78 1.38 5.94 5.55
N GLU A 79 0.15 6.41 5.31
CA GLU A 79 -0.87 5.67 4.58
C GLU A 79 -0.48 5.49 3.10
N ALA A 80 0.21 6.48 2.51
CA ALA A 80 0.76 6.36 1.16
C ALA A 80 1.80 5.23 1.05
N ASP A 81 2.72 5.12 2.01
CA ASP A 81 3.76 4.08 2.03
C ASP A 81 3.16 2.68 2.26
N ILE A 82 2.17 2.58 3.15
CA ILE A 82 1.40 1.35 3.34
C ILE A 82 0.69 0.96 2.05
N PHE A 83 0.03 1.91 1.36
CA PHE A 83 -0.71 1.61 0.15
C PHE A 83 0.20 1.19 -1.02
N LYS A 84 1.38 1.82 -1.13
CA LYS A 84 2.46 1.37 -2.02
C LYS A 84 2.83 -0.09 -1.72
N GLN A 85 3.02 -0.43 -0.46
CA GLN A 85 3.40 -1.78 -0.07
C GLN A 85 2.32 -2.81 -0.41
N ILE A 86 1.03 -2.49 -0.20
CA ILE A 86 -0.10 -3.35 -0.61
C ILE A 86 -0.07 -3.60 -2.13
N TYR A 87 0.17 -2.55 -2.94
CA TYR A 87 0.29 -2.70 -4.39
C TYR A 87 1.40 -3.69 -4.78
N LEU A 88 2.58 -3.59 -4.17
CA LEU A 88 3.72 -4.46 -4.48
C LEU A 88 3.44 -5.93 -4.17
N VAL A 89 2.79 -6.21 -3.03
CA VAL A 89 2.35 -7.57 -2.67
C VAL A 89 1.47 -8.16 -3.77
N GLU A 90 0.43 -7.42 -4.18
CA GLU A 90 -0.51 -7.91 -5.21
C GLU A 90 0.13 -7.99 -6.60
N TYR A 91 1.05 -7.09 -6.92
CA TYR A 91 1.84 -7.14 -8.14
C TYR A 91 2.66 -8.44 -8.24
N TYR A 92 3.46 -8.77 -7.22
CA TYR A 92 4.28 -9.99 -7.23
C TYR A 92 3.43 -11.27 -7.19
N LYS A 93 2.32 -11.28 -6.46
CA LYS A 93 1.34 -12.38 -6.51
C LYS A 93 0.77 -12.56 -7.93
N LYS A 94 0.38 -11.46 -8.60
CA LYS A 94 -0.13 -11.50 -9.98
C LYS A 94 0.92 -12.01 -10.96
N LYS A 95 2.17 -11.57 -10.85
CA LYS A 95 3.29 -12.07 -11.69
C LYS A 95 3.55 -13.56 -11.47
N THR A 96 3.52 -14.01 -10.21
CA THR A 96 3.63 -15.44 -9.88
C THR A 96 2.52 -16.24 -10.56
N ARG A 97 1.25 -15.82 -10.44
CA ARG A 97 0.11 -16.49 -11.10
C ARG A 97 0.25 -16.52 -12.63
N ALA A 98 0.71 -15.41 -13.23
CA ALA A 98 0.91 -15.33 -14.67
C ALA A 98 2.00 -16.30 -15.17
N ILE A 99 3.09 -16.47 -14.43
CA ILE A 99 4.13 -17.44 -14.77
C ILE A 99 3.59 -18.86 -14.65
N LEU A 100 2.92 -19.19 -13.55
CA LEU A 100 2.36 -20.53 -13.32
C LEU A 100 1.34 -20.91 -14.40
N LYS A 101 0.49 -19.97 -14.83
CA LYS A 101 -0.45 -20.19 -15.96
C LYS A 101 0.28 -20.56 -17.25
N ASN A 102 1.42 -19.92 -17.53
CA ASN A 102 2.22 -20.20 -18.73
C ASN A 102 2.97 -21.54 -18.65
N ILE A 103 3.19 -22.08 -17.44
CA ILE A 103 3.81 -23.40 -17.26
C ILE A 103 2.79 -24.49 -17.59
N ASP A 104 1.56 -24.35 -17.10
CA ASP A 104 0.48 -25.33 -17.30
C ASP A 104 0.13 -25.55 -18.79
N SER A 105 0.27 -24.51 -19.62
CA SER A 105 -0.01 -24.57 -21.06
C SER A 105 1.17 -24.98 -21.94
N SER A 106 2.35 -25.28 -21.38
CA SER A 106 3.61 -25.44 -22.12
C SER A 106 4.27 -26.78 -21.84
N VAL A 107 4.48 -27.61 -22.87
CA VAL A 107 5.39 -28.77 -22.81
C VAL A 107 6.83 -28.25 -22.87
N ASP A 108 7.30 -27.59 -21.81
CA ASP A 108 8.62 -26.96 -21.75
C ASP A 108 9.67 -27.95 -21.24
N PHE A 109 10.73 -28.17 -22.02
CA PHE A 109 11.88 -28.96 -21.58
C PHE A 109 12.87 -28.06 -20.82
N ILE A 110 13.39 -28.54 -19.70
CA ILE A 110 14.33 -27.79 -18.86
C ILE A 110 15.77 -27.96 -19.36
N THR A 111 16.11 -29.17 -19.81
CA THR A 111 17.44 -29.52 -20.31
C THR A 111 17.31 -30.41 -21.54
N LEU A 112 17.94 -30.01 -22.64
CA LEU A 112 18.12 -30.86 -23.80
C LEU A 112 19.59 -31.24 -23.90
N ARG A 113 19.90 -32.53 -23.95
CA ARG A 113 21.25 -33.05 -24.12
C ARG A 113 21.31 -33.83 -25.42
N ASP A 114 22.21 -33.41 -26.31
CA ASP A 114 22.50 -34.10 -27.57
C ASP A 114 24.00 -34.37 -27.64
N GLY A 115 24.40 -35.63 -27.48
CA GLY A 115 25.80 -36.05 -27.38
C GLY A 115 26.57 -35.28 -26.29
N ASP A 116 27.43 -34.37 -26.72
CA ASP A 116 28.32 -33.55 -25.89
C ASP A 116 27.80 -32.11 -25.65
N ALA A 117 26.69 -31.73 -26.30
CA ALA A 117 26.07 -30.42 -26.12
C ALA A 117 24.90 -30.50 -25.13
N THR A 118 24.87 -29.58 -24.16
CA THR A 118 23.72 -29.42 -23.25
C THR A 118 23.18 -28.00 -23.36
N ILE A 119 21.90 -27.86 -23.69
CA ILE A 119 21.18 -26.59 -23.68
C ILE A 119 20.24 -26.60 -22.47
N THR A 120 20.47 -25.67 -21.54
CA THR A 120 19.62 -25.46 -20.37
C THR A 120 18.82 -24.18 -20.54
N ARG A 121 17.49 -24.26 -20.44
CA ARG A 121 16.62 -23.08 -20.41
C ARG A 121 16.36 -22.64 -18.97
N THR A 122 16.05 -21.35 -18.80
CA THR A 122 15.69 -20.81 -17.49
C THR A 122 14.44 -21.52 -16.96
N ASN A 123 14.54 -22.10 -15.77
CA ASN A 123 13.44 -22.83 -15.16
C ASN A 123 12.35 -21.84 -14.70
N LYS A 124 11.22 -21.83 -15.42
CA LYS A 124 10.06 -21.00 -15.09
C LYS A 124 9.53 -21.24 -13.67
N ASN A 125 9.69 -22.44 -13.11
CA ASN A 125 9.34 -22.72 -11.71
C ASN A 125 10.25 -21.99 -10.73
N GLU A 126 11.54 -21.87 -11.03
CA GLU A 126 12.46 -21.09 -10.18
C GLU A 126 12.12 -19.60 -10.21
N ILE A 127 11.75 -19.06 -11.39
CA ILE A 127 11.25 -17.68 -11.49
C ILE A 127 9.94 -17.50 -10.69
N ALA A 128 9.01 -18.46 -10.75
CA ALA A 128 7.78 -18.38 -9.95
C ALA A 128 8.07 -18.41 -8.43
N LYS A 129 9.07 -19.18 -8.00
CA LYS A 129 9.52 -19.20 -6.60
C LYS A 129 10.13 -17.87 -6.18
N THR A 130 10.97 -17.25 -7.01
CA THR A 130 11.57 -15.94 -6.68
C THR A 130 10.50 -14.87 -6.53
N TYR A 131 9.52 -14.79 -7.44
CA TYR A 131 8.41 -13.83 -7.29
C TYR A 131 7.54 -14.11 -6.06
N ARG A 132 7.34 -15.38 -5.70
CA ARG A 132 6.66 -15.72 -4.45
C ARG A 132 7.45 -15.24 -3.23
N GLY A 133 8.78 -15.42 -3.23
CA GLY A 133 9.66 -14.90 -2.17
C GLY A 133 9.53 -13.37 -2.03
N LEU A 134 9.62 -12.64 -3.13
CA LEU A 134 9.42 -11.18 -3.14
C LEU A 134 8.04 -10.77 -2.62
N ALA A 135 6.99 -11.53 -2.95
CA ALA A 135 5.65 -11.28 -2.42
C ALA A 135 5.59 -11.51 -0.90
N THR A 136 6.27 -12.53 -0.38
CA THR A 136 6.39 -12.80 1.06
C THR A 136 7.16 -11.69 1.77
N ASP A 137 8.31 -11.27 1.25
CA ASP A 137 9.10 -10.19 1.84
C ASP A 137 8.31 -8.87 1.87
N ALA A 138 7.58 -8.59 0.79
CA ALA A 138 6.68 -7.45 0.69
C ALA A 138 5.52 -7.52 1.71
N GLN A 139 4.98 -8.72 1.95
CA GLN A 139 3.91 -8.95 2.93
C GLN A 139 4.43 -8.75 4.37
N GLU A 140 5.61 -9.26 4.69
CA GLU A 140 6.22 -9.05 6.00
C GLU A 140 6.50 -7.55 6.27
N ARG A 141 6.90 -6.81 5.24
CA ARG A 141 7.08 -5.36 5.34
C ARG A 141 5.74 -4.65 5.57
N LEU A 142 4.70 -5.05 4.85
CA LEU A 142 3.34 -4.52 5.03
C LEU A 142 2.88 -4.69 6.48
N GLU A 143 2.96 -5.91 7.01
CA GLU A 143 2.54 -6.23 8.38
C GLU A 143 3.27 -5.38 9.42
N LYS A 144 4.59 -5.16 9.24
CA LYS A 144 5.38 -4.29 10.11
C LYS A 144 4.94 -2.82 10.05
N LEU A 145 4.60 -2.31 8.87
CA LEU A 145 4.12 -0.93 8.70
C LEU A 145 2.73 -0.76 9.31
N THR A 146 1.79 -1.66 8.97
CA THR A 146 0.43 -1.68 9.51
C THR A 146 0.44 -1.76 11.04
N ALA A 147 1.25 -2.66 11.62
CA ALA A 147 1.36 -2.79 13.07
C ALA A 147 1.84 -1.48 13.73
N LYS A 148 2.88 -0.84 13.19
CA LYS A 148 3.39 0.44 13.73
C LYS A 148 2.36 1.56 13.60
N TYR A 149 1.67 1.62 12.47
CA TYR A 149 0.63 2.61 12.20
C TYR A 149 -0.54 2.46 13.18
N ASN A 150 -1.04 1.23 13.37
CA ASN A 150 -2.15 0.95 14.26
C ASN A 150 -1.79 1.16 15.74
N ILE A 151 -0.57 0.84 16.17
CA ILE A 151 -0.09 1.12 17.54
C ILE A 151 -0.11 2.63 17.81
N TYR A 152 0.34 3.44 16.85
CA TYR A 152 0.30 4.90 16.99
C TYR A 152 -1.13 5.42 17.08
N GLY A 153 -2.05 4.89 16.27
CA GLY A 153 -3.47 5.23 16.32
C GLY A 153 -4.19 4.78 17.61
N ALA A 154 -3.70 3.73 18.27
CA ALA A 154 -4.29 3.15 19.48
C ALA A 154 -3.81 3.80 20.79
N ALA A 155 -3.16 4.97 20.75
CA ALA A 155 -2.68 5.65 21.95
C ALA A 155 -3.83 5.88 22.96
N PRO A 156 -3.62 5.60 24.26
CA PRO A 156 -4.68 5.68 25.25
C PRO A 156 -5.18 7.12 25.40
N VAL A 157 -6.49 7.30 25.27
CA VAL A 157 -7.12 8.59 25.55
C VAL A 157 -7.20 8.74 27.07
N GLN A 158 -6.60 9.81 27.61
CA GLN A 158 -6.76 10.12 29.03
C GLN A 158 -8.22 10.51 29.30
N VAL A 159 -8.89 9.74 30.16
CA VAL A 159 -10.16 10.16 30.75
C VAL A 159 -9.81 11.06 31.94
N ALA A 160 -9.83 12.38 31.73
CA ALA A 160 -9.77 13.32 32.85
C ALA A 160 -11.12 13.23 33.58
N GLY A 161 -11.11 12.74 34.83
CA GLY A 161 -12.33 12.62 35.63
C GLY A 161 -12.87 14.00 35.97
N THR A 162 -14.04 14.34 35.43
CA THR A 162 -14.81 15.55 35.79
C THR A 162 -15.55 15.38 37.13
N ASP A 163 -15.40 14.24 37.80
CA ASP A 163 -16.15 13.89 39.02
C ASP A 163 -15.59 14.52 40.31
N ALA A 164 -14.69 15.50 40.21
CA ALA A 164 -14.27 16.27 41.38
C ALA A 164 -15.41 17.24 41.78
N PRO A 165 -15.99 17.13 43.00
CA PRO A 165 -16.95 18.12 43.48
C PRO A 165 -16.27 19.48 43.49
N ASP A 166 -16.93 20.51 42.96
CA ASP A 166 -16.45 21.86 43.17
C ASP A 166 -16.36 22.11 44.69
N GLY A 167 -15.26 22.74 45.10
CA GLY A 167 -15.01 23.05 46.51
C GLY A 167 -15.86 24.21 47.02
N THR A 168 -17.02 24.51 46.43
CA THR A 168 -17.90 25.61 46.90
C THR A 168 -18.90 25.11 47.94
N GLY A 169 -18.37 24.62 49.06
CA GLY A 169 -19.14 24.57 50.30
C GLY A 169 -19.26 25.97 50.90
N GLU A 170 -20.35 26.67 50.59
CA GLU A 170 -20.75 27.88 51.32
C GLU A 170 -21.01 27.52 52.79
N VAL A 171 -20.13 27.99 53.67
CA VAL A 171 -20.33 27.91 55.12
C VAL A 171 -21.25 29.06 55.53
N ASN A 172 -22.54 28.76 55.70
CA ASN A 172 -23.50 29.69 56.30
C ASN A 172 -23.24 29.75 57.82
N TYR A 173 -22.83 30.93 58.32
CA TYR A 173 -22.88 31.30 59.74
C TYR A 173 -24.15 32.08 60.03
#